data_AF-A0AAD9XYH2-F1
#
_entry.id   AF-A0AAD9XYH2-F1
#
_cell.length_a   1.000
_cell.length_b   1.000
_cell.length_c   1.000
_cell.angle_alpha   90.00
_cell.angle_beta   90.00
_cell.angle_gamma   90.00
#
_symmetry.space_group_name_H-M   'P 1'
#
loop_
_entity.id
_entity.type
_entity.pdbx_description
1 polymer ?
#
loop_
_entity_poly.entity_id
_entity_poly.type
_entity_poly.pdbx_seq_one_letter_code
_entity_poly.pdbx_strand_id
1 'polypeptide(L)'
;MATKTSKVERTTIAGSLEIPRILNGLWQLAGGHDQDVDVAAAAKAMRPLIDAGLDAFDIADHYGPAELVLGEHARTTDDTRPVTAFTKWCPPETGDKSLATAEAAYHVWDYTDDTYLVNLAHLRTLQEQGKIAHVGLTNVDATHLELLLDSGSEIVSNQVAVSVVDLRVVKGRMAGVCEARGAGLLAYGTLLGGFRGERWVGAEEPKEEGLNWSLRKYLRFIQVAGGWEAFQGVLGAVAGVAEKRGVSVAAVAMRWVLDVPAVKAVIIGARLSEQSWKYAQKNVEAFGFKLDEEDRAAIAKAQEGLKDIPGDCGDEYRRPPFMTASGDLSDHIKESNEMQKVEEAIAMGKRVEFHSGSKWEPVCGYSRAVRFGNVIRVSGTTANPPQELQGQLGVVGGKSAKSQALAALDIIERAVRRLGGSMADVVRTRVMLQREEDVEGVSAVHGWVFNCRGVWPANTTTTAGLIGDEVLVEIEAEAVVGSGKSVVAIS
;
A
#
# COMPACT_ATOMS: atom_id res chain seq x y z
N MET A 1 26.04 -8.60 35.22
CA MET A 1 25.05 -9.63 34.88
C MET A 1 24.90 -9.61 33.36
N ALA A 2 25.19 -10.71 32.67
CA ALA A 2 24.92 -10.80 31.23
C ALA A 2 23.40 -10.81 31.03
N THR A 3 22.85 -9.76 30.45
CA THR A 3 21.46 -9.73 29.97
C THR A 3 21.28 -10.92 29.03
N LYS A 4 20.44 -11.90 29.41
CA LYS A 4 19.92 -12.90 28.48
C LYS A 4 19.22 -12.14 27.36
N THR A 5 19.87 -12.00 26.21
CA THR A 5 19.23 -11.52 24.99
C THR A 5 18.12 -12.51 24.64
N SER A 6 16.88 -12.04 24.56
CA SER A 6 15.77 -12.80 24.01
C SER A 6 16.15 -13.26 22.60
N LYS A 7 15.92 -14.55 22.30
CA LYS A 7 16.16 -15.09 20.96
C LYS A 7 15.20 -14.39 20.00
N VAL A 8 15.72 -13.88 18.88
CA VAL A 8 14.90 -13.26 17.82
C VAL A 8 13.85 -14.25 17.32
N GLU A 9 12.58 -13.85 17.34
CA GLU A 9 11.50 -14.63 16.73
C GLU A 9 11.66 -14.63 15.21
N ARG A 10 11.35 -15.77 14.58
CA ARG A 10 11.33 -15.93 13.12
C ARG A 10 9.95 -16.39 12.67
N THR A 11 9.66 -16.18 11.39
CA THR A 11 8.44 -16.63 10.73
C THR A 11 8.77 -17.07 9.30
N THR A 12 7.85 -17.79 8.68
CA THR A 12 7.94 -18.15 7.26
C THR A 12 6.93 -17.33 6.45
N ILE A 13 7.37 -16.81 5.30
CA ILE A 13 6.51 -16.26 4.25
C ILE A 13 6.62 -17.15 3.00
N ALA A 14 5.58 -17.17 2.16
CA ALA A 14 5.52 -18.03 0.97
C ALA A 14 5.72 -19.54 1.21
N GLY A 15 5.59 -20.02 2.45
CA GLY A 15 5.84 -21.42 2.83
C GLY A 15 7.31 -21.85 2.85
N SER A 16 8.25 -21.02 2.36
CA SER A 16 9.66 -21.39 2.23
C SER A 16 10.65 -20.34 2.74
N LEU A 17 10.29 -19.05 2.76
CA LEU A 17 11.21 -17.98 3.11
C LEU A 17 11.15 -17.68 4.61
N GLU A 18 12.16 -18.15 5.36
CA GLU A 18 12.28 -17.93 6.80
C GLU A 18 12.98 -16.61 7.11
N ILE A 19 12.27 -15.67 7.75
CA ILE A 19 12.75 -14.33 8.07
C ILE A 19 12.65 -14.04 9.58
N PRO A 20 13.50 -13.16 10.13
CA PRO A 20 13.26 -12.61 11.45
C PRO A 20 11.99 -11.75 11.45
N ARG A 21 11.30 -11.72 12.58
CA ARG A 21 10.08 -10.90 12.73
C ARG A 21 10.37 -9.40 12.89
N ILE A 22 11.64 -8.99 12.92
CA ILE A 22 12.07 -7.60 12.76
C ILE A 22 12.98 -7.54 11.53
N LEU A 23 12.60 -6.74 10.54
CA LEU A 23 13.42 -6.39 9.37
C LEU A 23 14.16 -5.08 9.63
N ASN A 24 15.42 -5.01 9.24
CA ASN A 24 16.22 -3.79 9.35
C ASN A 24 15.93 -2.87 8.16
N GLY A 25 15.16 -1.81 8.38
CA GLY A 25 14.84 -0.83 7.34
C GLY A 25 15.96 0.17 7.14
N LEU A 26 16.45 0.32 5.90
CA LEU A 26 17.58 1.18 5.56
C LEU A 26 17.19 2.53 4.96
N TRP A 27 15.92 2.95 5.06
CA TRP A 27 15.46 4.25 4.54
C TRP A 27 16.18 5.46 5.14
N GLN A 28 16.89 5.30 6.27
CA GLN A 28 17.70 6.38 6.85
C GLN A 28 18.93 6.73 5.99
N LEU A 29 19.29 5.87 5.03
CA LEU A 29 20.35 6.10 4.06
C LEU A 29 19.88 6.94 2.84
N ALA A 30 18.57 7.22 2.71
CA ALA A 30 17.99 7.98 1.59
C ALA A 30 18.38 9.48 1.54
N GLY A 31 19.29 9.93 2.41
CA GLY A 31 19.68 11.33 2.57
C GLY A 31 18.88 12.07 3.65
N GLY A 32 19.48 13.15 4.18
CA GLY A 32 18.91 13.98 5.26
C GLY A 32 19.41 13.64 6.67
N HIS A 33 20.04 12.48 6.86
CA HIS A 33 20.75 12.12 8.10
C HIS A 33 22.27 12.07 7.92
N ASP A 34 22.77 11.51 6.82
CA ASP A 34 24.19 11.50 6.44
C ASP A 34 24.29 11.74 4.93
N GLN A 35 24.95 12.83 4.50
CA GLN A 35 25.12 13.13 3.07
C GLN A 35 26.29 12.35 2.44
N ASP A 36 27.17 11.79 3.26
CA ASP A 36 28.36 11.04 2.85
C ASP A 36 28.39 9.66 3.56
N VAL A 37 27.47 8.77 3.19
CA VAL A 37 27.46 7.41 3.76
C VAL A 37 28.67 6.63 3.25
N ASP A 38 29.58 6.26 4.15
CA ASP A 38 30.64 5.28 3.87
C ASP A 38 30.03 3.88 3.74
N VAL A 39 29.87 3.43 2.49
CA VAL A 39 29.28 2.14 2.14
C VAL A 39 30.02 0.96 2.78
N ALA A 40 31.35 1.01 2.83
CA ALA A 40 32.16 -0.07 3.39
C ALA A 40 32.02 -0.13 4.92
N ALA A 41 31.99 1.02 5.59
CA ALA A 41 31.73 1.08 7.02
C ALA A 41 30.30 0.61 7.36
N ALA A 42 29.30 1.03 6.58
CA ALA A 42 27.91 0.60 6.74
C ALA A 42 27.75 -0.91 6.54
N ALA A 43 28.41 -1.50 5.54
CA ALA A 43 28.40 -2.94 5.27
C ALA A 43 29.00 -3.74 6.43
N LYS A 44 30.09 -3.26 7.04
CA LYS A 44 30.67 -3.86 8.26
C LYS A 44 29.72 -3.73 9.46
N ALA A 45 29.02 -2.60 9.57
CA ALA A 45 28.06 -2.33 10.65
C ALA A 45 26.79 -3.20 10.61
N MET A 46 26.59 -4.00 9.56
CA MET A 46 25.54 -5.03 9.51
C MET A 46 25.85 -6.23 10.41
N ARG A 47 27.14 -6.55 10.61
CA ARG A 47 27.56 -7.80 11.29
C ARG A 47 26.96 -7.97 12.70
N PRO A 48 26.94 -6.95 13.58
CA PRO A 48 26.32 -7.07 14.89
C PRO A 48 24.80 -7.37 14.85
N LEU A 49 24.10 -6.92 13.82
CA LEU A 49 22.67 -7.20 13.62
C LEU A 49 22.48 -8.65 13.17
N ILE A 50 23.29 -9.11 12.22
CA ILE A 50 23.29 -10.50 11.73
C ILE A 50 23.66 -11.48 12.85
N ASP A 51 24.67 -11.15 13.67
CA ASP A 51 25.06 -11.96 14.83
C ASP A 51 23.93 -12.11 15.86
N ALA A 52 23.05 -11.11 15.96
CA ALA A 52 21.87 -11.17 16.81
C ALA A 52 20.67 -11.90 16.16
N GLY A 53 20.78 -12.37 14.92
CA GLY A 53 19.71 -13.04 14.18
C GLY A 53 18.76 -12.08 13.45
N LEU A 54 19.13 -10.80 13.31
CA LEU A 54 18.44 -9.80 12.48
C LEU A 54 19.10 -9.76 11.10
N ASP A 55 19.02 -10.88 10.37
CA ASP A 55 19.68 -11.17 9.09
C ASP A 55 18.83 -10.81 7.86
N ALA A 56 17.78 -10.01 8.03
CA ALA A 56 16.94 -9.54 6.94
C ALA A 56 16.83 -8.01 6.91
N PHE A 57 16.89 -7.45 5.71
CA PHE A 57 17.00 -6.02 5.45
C PHE A 57 15.93 -5.56 4.46
N ASP A 58 15.23 -4.49 4.81
CA ASP A 58 14.30 -3.79 3.93
C ASP A 58 15.01 -2.58 3.32
N ILE A 59 15.12 -2.58 2.00
CA ILE A 59 15.82 -1.60 1.20
C ILE A 59 14.91 -1.12 0.06
N ALA A 60 15.40 -0.18 -0.75
CA ALA A 60 14.75 0.26 -1.99
C ALA A 60 15.77 0.96 -2.88
N ASP A 61 15.50 0.97 -4.19
CA ASP A 61 16.25 1.72 -5.21
C ASP A 61 16.39 3.24 -4.90
N HIS A 62 15.42 3.80 -4.18
CA HIS A 62 15.41 5.21 -3.77
C HIS A 62 15.92 5.45 -2.34
N TYR A 63 16.45 4.44 -1.64
CA TYR A 63 17.03 4.59 -0.30
C TYR A 63 18.53 4.93 -0.32
N GLY A 64 18.92 5.84 -1.22
CA GLY A 64 20.33 6.24 -1.37
C GLY A 64 21.21 5.03 -1.64
N PRO A 65 22.32 4.81 -0.90
CA PRO A 65 23.24 3.71 -1.15
C PRO A 65 22.82 2.37 -0.50
N ALA A 66 21.57 2.20 -0.03
CA ALA A 66 21.16 0.98 0.69
C ALA A 66 21.42 -0.32 -0.07
N GLU A 67 21.13 -0.37 -1.38
CA GLU A 67 21.42 -1.55 -2.21
C GLU A 67 22.93 -1.78 -2.39
N LEU A 68 23.71 -0.69 -2.48
CA LEU A 68 25.17 -0.75 -2.57
C LEU A 68 25.80 -1.29 -1.28
N VAL A 69 25.24 -0.95 -0.11
CA VAL A 69 25.70 -1.46 1.19
C VAL A 69 25.52 -2.98 1.29
N LEU A 70 24.37 -3.49 0.86
CA LEU A 70 24.13 -4.94 0.83
C LEU A 70 25.02 -5.65 -0.19
N GLY A 71 25.21 -5.07 -1.38
CA GLY A 71 26.14 -5.60 -2.38
C GLY A 71 27.59 -5.63 -1.88
N GLU A 72 28.03 -4.58 -1.19
CA GLU A 72 29.36 -4.52 -0.59
C GLU A 72 29.54 -5.54 0.53
N HIS A 73 28.53 -5.73 1.39
CA HIS A 73 28.53 -6.79 2.40
C HIS A 73 28.67 -8.17 1.73
N ALA A 74 27.84 -8.48 0.74
CA ALA A 74 27.88 -9.77 0.04
C ALA A 74 29.23 -10.05 -0.65
N ARG A 75 29.92 -9.00 -1.13
CA ARG A 75 31.22 -9.11 -1.81
C ARG A 75 32.40 -9.25 -0.85
N THR A 76 32.33 -8.64 0.33
CA THR A 76 33.49 -8.46 1.22
C THR A 76 33.43 -9.25 2.51
N THR A 77 32.26 -9.76 2.89
CA THR A 77 32.08 -10.49 4.14
C THR A 77 32.70 -11.89 4.08
N ASP A 78 33.23 -12.34 5.20
CA ASP A 78 33.62 -13.74 5.43
C ASP A 78 32.46 -14.60 5.97
N ASP A 79 31.31 -13.97 6.21
CA ASP A 79 30.11 -14.58 6.72
C ASP A 79 29.37 -15.36 5.63
N THR A 80 29.21 -16.67 5.84
CA THR A 80 28.50 -17.54 4.90
C THR A 80 27.01 -17.68 5.20
N ARG A 81 26.52 -17.06 6.29
CA ARG A 81 25.09 -17.09 6.62
C ARG A 81 24.30 -16.32 5.56
N PRO A 82 23.12 -16.83 5.15
CA PRO A 82 22.28 -16.14 4.19
C PRO A 82 21.75 -14.84 4.81
N VAL A 83 21.82 -13.76 4.05
CA VAL A 83 21.15 -12.49 4.34
C VAL A 83 19.98 -12.34 3.39
N THR A 84 18.80 -12.01 3.92
CA THR A 84 17.60 -11.77 3.11
C THR A 84 17.45 -10.27 2.82
N ALA A 85 17.17 -9.91 1.57
CA ALA A 85 17.04 -8.53 1.14
C ALA A 85 15.70 -8.31 0.42
N PHE A 86 14.85 -7.47 1.01
CA PHE A 86 13.61 -6.99 0.41
C PHE A 86 13.88 -5.62 -0.23
N THR A 87 14.12 -5.56 -1.54
CA THR A 87 14.18 -4.28 -2.26
C THR A 87 12.82 -3.84 -2.77
N LYS A 88 12.76 -2.62 -3.30
CA LYS A 88 11.60 -2.08 -3.99
C LYS A 88 12.03 -1.60 -5.37
N TRP A 89 11.18 -1.88 -6.35
CA TRP A 89 11.34 -1.33 -7.68
C TRP A 89 10.31 -0.22 -7.85
N CYS A 90 10.81 1.01 -7.88
CA CYS A 90 10.02 2.23 -8.03
C CYS A 90 10.46 2.94 -9.32
N PRO A 91 10.18 2.36 -10.51
CA PRO A 91 10.55 3.01 -11.76
C PRO A 91 9.90 4.40 -11.81
N PRO A 92 10.61 5.44 -12.28
CA PRO A 92 9.95 6.71 -12.59
C PRO A 92 8.83 6.45 -13.60
N GLU A 93 7.79 7.29 -13.59
CA GLU A 93 6.53 7.15 -14.35
C GLU A 93 6.70 6.89 -15.87
N THR A 94 7.92 7.00 -16.40
CA THR A 94 8.32 6.45 -17.69
C THR A 94 9.78 5.98 -17.62
N GLY A 95 10.05 4.67 -17.70
CA GLY A 95 11.39 4.17 -18.04
C GLY A 95 11.85 2.96 -17.23
N ASP A 96 11.92 1.83 -17.92
CA ASP A 96 12.56 0.60 -17.49
C ASP A 96 14.04 0.80 -17.13
N LYS A 97 14.46 0.27 -15.97
CA LYS A 97 15.87 0.07 -15.60
C LYS A 97 16.02 -1.19 -14.74
N SER A 98 16.25 -2.30 -15.43
CA SER A 98 16.87 -3.57 -15.03
C SER A 98 17.23 -3.81 -13.55
N LEU A 99 16.67 -4.88 -12.97
CA LEU A 99 17.19 -5.55 -11.75
C LEU A 99 18.32 -6.52 -12.10
N ALA A 100 19.51 -6.34 -11.51
CA ALA A 100 20.57 -7.34 -11.57
C ALA A 100 20.59 -8.32 -10.38
N THR A 101 20.07 -7.97 -9.20
CA THR A 101 19.92 -8.89 -8.05
C THR A 101 19.14 -8.23 -6.92
N ALA A 102 17.85 -8.53 -6.74
CA ALA A 102 17.11 -8.31 -5.48
C ALA A 102 15.67 -8.87 -5.54
N GLU A 103 15.08 -9.20 -4.39
CA GLU A 103 13.63 -9.45 -4.27
C GLU A 103 12.89 -8.10 -4.33
N ALA A 104 12.02 -7.88 -5.32
CA ALA A 104 11.41 -6.58 -5.55
C ALA A 104 9.95 -6.52 -5.05
N ALA A 105 9.66 -5.53 -4.20
CA ALA A 105 8.30 -5.09 -3.91
C ALA A 105 7.90 -3.89 -4.79
N TYR A 106 6.66 -3.90 -5.29
CA TYR A 106 6.14 -2.88 -6.22
C TYR A 106 5.08 -1.98 -5.56
N HIS A 107 5.17 -0.67 -5.78
CA HIS A 107 4.17 0.31 -5.34
C HIS A 107 3.37 0.83 -6.54
N VAL A 108 2.04 0.78 -6.43
CA VAL A 108 1.13 1.38 -7.42
C VAL A 108 0.72 2.76 -6.93
N TRP A 109 1.05 3.82 -7.68
CA TRP A 109 0.65 5.19 -7.33
C TRP A 109 -0.80 5.50 -7.70
N ASP A 110 -1.25 4.99 -8.84
CA ASP A 110 -2.57 5.22 -9.40
C ASP A 110 -3.11 3.91 -10.00
N TYR A 111 -4.22 3.39 -9.47
CA TYR A 111 -4.83 2.16 -9.98
C TYR A 111 -5.51 2.34 -11.34
N THR A 112 -5.72 3.58 -11.76
CA THR A 112 -6.29 3.91 -13.07
C THR A 112 -5.24 3.83 -14.18
N ASP A 113 -3.95 3.81 -13.82
CA ASP A 113 -2.84 3.50 -14.72
C ASP A 113 -2.57 2.00 -14.67
N ASP A 114 -2.88 1.28 -15.74
CA ASP A 114 -2.76 -0.17 -15.80
C ASP A 114 -1.32 -0.68 -16.08
N THR A 115 -0.33 0.21 -16.14
CA THR A 115 1.09 -0.16 -16.25
C THR A 115 1.57 -1.02 -15.08
N TYR A 116 0.93 -0.97 -13.91
CA TYR A 116 1.29 -1.88 -12.81
C TYR A 116 1.09 -3.35 -13.17
N LEU A 117 0.11 -3.69 -14.00
CA LEU A 117 -0.09 -5.07 -14.46
C LEU A 117 1.06 -5.51 -15.37
N VAL A 118 1.52 -4.61 -16.25
CA VAL A 118 2.68 -4.85 -17.13
C VAL A 118 3.94 -5.03 -16.30
N ASN A 119 4.15 -4.19 -15.29
CA ASN A 119 5.29 -4.28 -14.38
C ASN A 119 5.27 -5.57 -13.55
N LEU A 120 4.10 -6.03 -13.08
CA LEU A 120 3.96 -7.32 -12.41
C LEU A 120 4.27 -8.51 -13.34
N ALA A 121 3.85 -8.44 -14.60
CA ALA A 121 4.22 -9.45 -15.61
C ALA A 121 5.74 -9.47 -15.87
N HIS A 122 6.39 -8.30 -15.86
CA HIS A 122 7.85 -8.21 -15.95
C HIS A 122 8.53 -8.84 -14.72
N LEU A 123 8.08 -8.54 -13.50
CA LEU A 123 8.60 -9.15 -12.27
C LEU A 123 8.44 -10.67 -12.28
N ARG A 124 7.31 -11.18 -12.77
CA ARG A 124 7.11 -12.62 -12.97
C ARG A 124 8.13 -13.21 -13.95
N THR A 125 8.41 -12.52 -15.06
CA THR A 125 9.45 -12.97 -16.00
C THR A 125 10.83 -13.06 -15.32
N LEU A 126 11.17 -12.09 -14.47
CA LEU A 126 12.41 -12.13 -13.68
C LEU A 126 12.42 -13.26 -12.65
N GLN A 127 11.27 -13.59 -12.07
CA GLN A 127 11.10 -14.72 -11.16
C GLN A 127 11.28 -16.06 -11.89
N GLU A 128 10.69 -16.23 -13.07
CA GLU A 128 10.88 -17.41 -13.93
C GLU A 128 12.33 -17.58 -14.40
N GLN A 129 13.07 -16.46 -14.53
CA GLN A 129 14.52 -16.45 -14.80
C GLN A 129 15.38 -16.74 -13.56
N GLY A 130 14.78 -16.90 -12.37
CA GLY A 130 15.51 -17.13 -11.11
C GLY A 130 16.26 -15.92 -10.57
N LYS A 131 15.98 -14.70 -11.07
CA LYS A 131 16.61 -13.45 -10.59
C LYS A 131 15.92 -12.89 -9.35
N ILE A 132 14.66 -13.24 -9.16
CA ILE A 132 13.81 -12.85 -8.04
C ILE A 132 13.24 -14.14 -7.46
N ALA A 133 13.34 -14.35 -6.15
CA ALA A 133 12.74 -15.53 -5.52
C ALA A 133 11.23 -15.33 -5.33
N HIS A 134 10.82 -14.15 -4.87
CA HIS A 134 9.45 -13.82 -4.52
C HIS A 134 9.07 -12.39 -4.91
N VAL A 135 7.78 -12.19 -5.25
CA VAL A 135 7.21 -10.88 -5.56
C VAL A 135 6.35 -10.39 -4.41
N GLY A 136 6.62 -9.16 -3.95
CA GLY A 136 5.82 -8.46 -2.94
C GLY A 136 5.17 -7.19 -3.49
N LEU A 137 4.25 -6.62 -2.72
CA LEU A 137 3.61 -5.34 -2.98
C LEU A 137 3.95 -4.34 -1.86
N THR A 138 3.75 -3.05 -2.12
CA THR A 138 3.89 -2.00 -1.11
C THR A 138 2.72 -1.02 -1.21
N ASN A 139 2.04 -0.82 -0.08
CA ASN A 139 0.86 0.03 0.08
C ASN A 139 -0.32 -0.36 -0.84
N VAL A 140 -0.47 -1.61 -1.26
CA VAL A 140 -1.64 -1.98 -2.06
C VAL A 140 -2.85 -2.17 -1.14
N ASP A 141 -4.02 -1.62 -1.46
CA ASP A 141 -5.22 -1.79 -0.64
C ASP A 141 -5.78 -3.22 -0.72
N ALA A 142 -6.69 -3.58 0.18
CA ALA A 142 -7.17 -4.95 0.29
C ALA A 142 -7.96 -5.40 -0.94
N THR A 143 -8.67 -4.48 -1.60
CA THR A 143 -9.51 -4.77 -2.77
C THR A 143 -8.64 -5.01 -4.00
N HIS A 144 -7.60 -4.21 -4.21
CA HIS A 144 -6.63 -4.41 -5.30
C HIS A 144 -5.67 -5.58 -5.04
N LEU A 145 -5.32 -5.87 -3.78
CA LEU A 145 -4.59 -7.09 -3.45
C LEU A 145 -5.39 -8.33 -3.86
N GLU A 146 -6.68 -8.37 -3.51
CA GLU A 146 -7.59 -9.45 -3.90
C GLU A 146 -7.73 -9.56 -5.43
N LEU A 147 -7.86 -8.42 -6.14
CA LEU A 147 -7.88 -8.36 -7.59
C LEU A 147 -6.65 -9.02 -8.23
N LEU A 148 -5.46 -8.64 -7.77
CA LEU A 148 -4.19 -9.15 -8.31
C LEU A 148 -4.04 -10.66 -8.06
N LEU A 149 -4.41 -11.12 -6.86
CA LEU A 149 -4.40 -12.54 -6.52
C LEU A 149 -5.43 -13.33 -7.36
N ASP A 150 -6.61 -12.77 -7.61
CA ASP A 150 -7.65 -13.37 -8.49
C ASP A 150 -7.23 -13.39 -9.96
N SER A 151 -6.36 -12.46 -10.36
CA SER A 151 -5.73 -12.42 -11.68
C SER A 151 -4.60 -13.44 -11.84
N GLY A 152 -4.28 -14.21 -10.79
CA GLY A 152 -3.24 -15.24 -10.80
C GLY A 152 -1.83 -14.73 -10.51
N SER A 153 -1.67 -13.53 -9.95
CA SER A 153 -0.36 -13.04 -9.48
C SER A 153 0.07 -13.78 -8.21
N GLU A 154 1.29 -14.31 -8.20
CA GLU A 154 1.90 -14.99 -7.03
C GLU A 154 2.53 -13.98 -6.06
N ILE A 155 1.67 -13.23 -5.35
CA ILE A 155 2.11 -12.21 -4.39
C ILE A 155 2.31 -12.83 -3.01
N VAL A 156 3.52 -12.75 -2.46
CA VAL A 156 3.85 -13.35 -1.16
C VAL A 156 3.70 -12.39 0.01
N SER A 157 3.78 -11.09 -0.25
CA SER A 157 3.73 -10.08 0.80
C SER A 157 3.15 -8.76 0.33
N ASN A 158 2.61 -7.98 1.28
CA ASN A 158 2.23 -6.59 1.08
C ASN A 158 2.77 -5.75 2.25
N GLN A 159 3.59 -4.76 1.92
CA GLN A 159 4.21 -3.87 2.90
C GLN A 159 3.30 -2.67 3.15
N VAL A 160 2.76 -2.52 4.36
CA VAL A 160 1.74 -1.50 4.71
C VAL A 160 2.02 -0.84 6.06
N ALA A 161 1.46 0.36 6.28
CA ALA A 161 1.53 1.03 7.56
C ALA A 161 0.67 0.30 8.60
N VAL A 162 1.25 -0.04 9.75
CA VAL A 162 0.51 -0.60 10.89
C VAL A 162 1.12 -0.08 12.18
N SER A 163 0.27 0.38 13.10
CA SER A 163 0.71 0.77 14.45
C SER A 163 -0.44 0.65 15.43
N VAL A 164 -0.18 0.88 16.71
CA VAL A 164 -1.23 1.02 17.73
C VAL A 164 -2.21 2.20 17.48
N VAL A 165 -1.98 3.02 16.44
CA VAL A 165 -2.87 4.11 16.00
C VAL A 165 -3.52 3.83 14.65
N ASP A 166 -2.76 3.30 13.70
CA ASP A 166 -3.30 2.93 12.38
C ASP A 166 -3.91 1.53 12.46
N LEU A 167 -5.24 1.51 12.62
CA LEU A 167 -6.03 0.29 12.82
C LEU A 167 -6.63 -0.26 11.52
N ARG A 168 -6.30 0.31 10.35
CA ARG A 168 -6.90 -0.13 9.07
C ARG A 168 -6.65 -1.60 8.76
N VAL A 169 -5.50 -2.15 9.17
CA VAL A 169 -5.23 -3.60 9.02
C VAL A 169 -6.14 -4.47 9.89
N VAL A 170 -6.42 -4.05 11.13
CA VAL A 170 -7.17 -4.86 12.10
C VAL A 170 -8.69 -4.64 12.05
N LYS A 171 -9.15 -3.44 11.70
CA LYS A 171 -10.57 -3.10 11.54
C LYS A 171 -11.06 -3.27 10.09
N GLY A 172 -10.16 -3.12 9.12
CA GLY A 172 -10.48 -3.23 7.70
C GLY A 172 -10.33 -4.65 7.17
N ARG A 173 -10.27 -4.76 5.83
CA ARG A 173 -10.25 -6.05 5.13
C ARG A 173 -8.86 -6.66 4.95
N MET A 174 -7.79 -5.87 5.11
CA MET A 174 -6.42 -6.25 4.74
C MET A 174 -5.96 -7.54 5.42
N ALA A 175 -6.09 -7.65 6.75
CA ALA A 175 -5.68 -8.86 7.46
C ALA A 175 -6.44 -10.10 6.98
N GLY A 176 -7.76 -9.99 6.80
CA GLY A 176 -8.60 -11.08 6.33
C GLY A 176 -8.26 -11.53 4.90
N VAL A 177 -7.97 -10.59 3.99
CA VAL A 177 -7.51 -10.93 2.62
C VAL A 177 -6.17 -11.65 2.66
N CYS A 178 -5.22 -11.16 3.45
CA CYS A 178 -3.91 -11.80 3.60
C CYS A 178 -4.01 -13.23 4.16
N GLU A 179 -4.81 -13.43 5.21
CA GLU A 179 -5.03 -14.75 5.83
C GLU A 179 -5.70 -15.74 4.87
N ALA A 180 -6.76 -15.29 4.18
CA ALA A 180 -7.50 -16.14 3.24
C ALA A 180 -6.68 -16.54 2.02
N ARG A 181 -5.69 -15.72 1.63
CA ARG A 181 -4.94 -15.88 0.37
C ARG A 181 -3.48 -16.27 0.56
N GLY A 182 -3.00 -16.40 1.81
CA GLY A 182 -1.64 -16.82 2.13
C GLY A 182 -0.57 -15.75 1.94
N ALA A 183 -0.94 -14.48 1.77
CA ALA A 183 0.00 -13.36 1.70
C ALA A 183 0.37 -12.86 3.11
N GLY A 184 1.62 -12.47 3.32
CA GLY A 184 2.11 -11.93 4.59
C GLY A 184 2.20 -10.41 4.62
N LEU A 185 1.92 -9.77 5.76
CA LEU A 185 2.16 -8.34 5.92
C LEU A 185 3.57 -8.06 6.46
N LEU A 186 4.24 -7.10 5.83
CA LEU A 186 5.46 -6.47 6.34
C LEU A 186 5.09 -5.07 6.84
N ALA A 187 4.98 -4.92 8.15
CA ALA A 187 4.44 -3.70 8.75
C ALA A 187 5.53 -2.63 8.92
N TYR A 188 5.38 -1.49 8.27
CA TYR A 188 6.20 -0.31 8.55
C TYR A 188 5.44 0.70 9.41
N GLY A 189 6.14 1.70 9.95
CA GLY A 189 5.50 2.76 10.72
C GLY A 189 5.03 2.35 12.12
N THR A 190 5.34 1.13 12.52
CA THR A 190 5.10 0.53 13.85
C THR A 190 5.42 1.46 15.01
N LEU A 191 6.52 2.21 14.91
CA LEU A 191 7.01 3.11 15.96
C LEU A 191 6.64 4.59 15.74
N LEU A 192 5.78 4.90 14.75
CA LEU A 192 5.31 6.25 14.43
C LEU A 192 6.46 7.28 14.33
N GLY A 193 7.53 6.92 13.61
CA GLY A 193 8.70 7.78 13.42
C GLY A 193 9.51 8.07 14.69
N GLY A 194 9.19 7.41 15.81
CA GLY A 194 9.81 7.62 17.11
C GLY A 194 8.89 8.32 18.14
N PHE A 195 7.63 8.61 17.81
CA PHE A 195 6.65 9.13 18.78
C PHE A 195 6.30 8.14 19.91
N ARG A 196 6.75 6.89 19.81
CA ARG A 196 6.58 5.86 20.85
C ARG A 196 7.74 5.77 21.86
N GLY A 197 8.69 6.70 21.83
CA GLY A 197 9.73 6.77 22.86
C GLY A 197 9.20 7.32 24.20
N GLU A 198 9.80 6.91 25.31
CA GLU A 198 9.39 7.30 26.68
C GLU A 198 9.28 8.81 26.86
N ARG A 199 10.12 9.59 26.13
CA ARG A 199 10.13 11.06 26.16
C ARG A 199 8.81 11.73 25.72
N TRP A 200 7.93 11.01 25.02
CA TRP A 200 6.69 11.55 24.49
C TRP A 200 5.48 11.26 25.39
N VAL A 201 5.63 10.40 26.39
CA VAL A 201 4.55 10.05 27.32
C VAL A 201 4.23 11.27 28.18
N GLY A 202 3.00 11.78 28.08
CA GLY A 202 2.57 12.99 28.79
C GLY A 202 3.17 14.29 28.26
N ALA A 203 3.86 14.26 27.11
CA ALA A 203 4.40 15.46 26.47
C ALA A 203 3.31 16.23 25.71
N GLU A 204 3.49 17.54 25.57
CA GLU A 204 2.66 18.38 24.69
C GLU A 204 2.88 18.03 23.21
N GLU A 205 1.89 18.36 22.36
CA GLU A 205 2.02 18.16 20.91
C GLU A 205 3.20 19.00 20.38
N PRO A 206 4.17 18.38 19.69
CA PRO A 206 5.28 19.13 19.13
C PRO A 206 4.79 19.98 17.95
N LYS A 207 5.46 21.11 17.74
CA LYS A 207 5.33 21.85 16.48
C LYS A 207 6.00 21.07 15.35
N GLU A 208 5.53 21.24 14.12
CA GLU A 208 6.16 20.61 12.95
C GLU A 208 7.61 21.10 12.77
N GLU A 209 7.92 22.35 13.16
CA GLU A 209 9.27 22.87 13.14
C GLU A 209 10.19 22.08 14.08
N GLY A 210 11.24 21.47 13.53
CA GLY A 210 12.21 20.66 14.29
C GLY A 210 11.94 19.15 14.25
N LEU A 211 10.83 18.71 13.66
CA LEU A 211 10.59 17.30 13.39
C LEU A 211 11.37 16.82 12.16
N ASN A 212 11.92 15.61 12.25
CA ASN A 212 12.47 14.93 11.08
C ASN A 212 11.36 14.47 10.12
N TRP A 213 11.74 14.02 8.92
CA TRP A 213 10.82 13.58 7.87
C TRP A 213 9.81 12.52 8.34
N SER A 214 10.26 11.54 9.12
CA SER A 214 9.40 10.48 9.65
C SER A 214 8.41 11.01 10.68
N LEU A 215 8.87 11.83 11.63
CA LEU A 215 8.00 12.41 12.66
C LEU A 215 6.91 13.29 12.03
N ARG A 216 7.22 14.10 11.01
CA ARG A 216 6.19 14.88 10.28
C ARG A 216 5.12 13.97 9.66
N LYS A 217 5.54 12.88 9.00
CA LYS A 217 4.59 11.89 8.44
C LYS A 217 3.65 11.37 9.52
N TYR A 218 4.18 10.87 10.63
CA TYR A 218 3.36 10.20 11.64
C TYR A 218 2.60 11.15 12.56
N LEU A 219 2.99 12.42 12.66
CA LEU A 219 2.14 13.44 13.28
C LEU A 219 0.83 13.59 12.52
N ARG A 220 0.85 13.51 11.18
CA ARG A 220 -0.39 13.54 10.36
C ARG A 220 -1.28 12.32 10.61
N PHE A 221 -0.70 11.12 10.75
CA PHE A 221 -1.46 9.94 11.16
C PHE A 221 -2.14 10.16 12.52
N ILE A 222 -1.42 10.72 13.49
CA ILE A 222 -1.96 11.03 14.83
C ILE A 222 -3.10 12.05 14.74
N GLN A 223 -2.93 13.12 13.95
CA GLN A 223 -3.93 14.17 13.77
C GLN A 223 -5.21 13.63 13.10
N VAL A 224 -5.08 12.82 12.05
CA VAL A 224 -6.21 12.17 11.38
C VAL A 224 -6.91 11.17 12.31
N ALA A 225 -6.15 10.44 13.14
CA ALA A 225 -6.67 9.47 14.08
C ALA A 225 -7.28 10.06 15.37
N GLY A 226 -7.61 11.36 15.39
CA GLY A 226 -8.28 12.01 16.52
C GLY A 226 -7.44 13.02 17.29
N GLY A 227 -6.18 13.26 16.89
CA GLY A 227 -5.32 14.28 17.48
C GLY A 227 -4.42 13.77 18.60
N TRP A 228 -3.60 14.69 19.11
CA TRP A 228 -2.57 14.38 20.10
C TRP A 228 -3.13 13.85 21.43
N GLU A 229 -4.27 14.36 21.88
CA GLU A 229 -4.93 13.91 23.12
C GLU A 229 -5.31 12.42 23.04
N ALA A 230 -6.00 12.02 21.96
CA ALA A 230 -6.35 10.62 21.73
C ALA A 230 -5.11 9.73 21.62
N PHE A 231 -4.07 10.23 20.94
CA PHE A 231 -2.78 9.55 20.86
C PHE A 231 -2.10 9.38 22.23
N GLN A 232 -2.18 10.37 23.12
CA GLN A 232 -1.65 10.29 24.49
C GLN A 232 -2.40 9.28 25.34
N GLY A 233 -3.71 9.12 25.15
CA GLY A 233 -4.49 8.04 25.77
C GLY A 233 -3.93 6.65 25.41
N VAL A 234 -3.70 6.41 24.12
CA VAL A 234 -3.09 5.16 23.64
C VAL A 234 -1.65 5.02 24.11
N LEU A 235 -0.85 6.09 24.03
CA LEU A 235 0.55 6.06 24.46
C LEU A 235 0.67 5.76 25.96
N GLY A 236 -0.20 6.33 26.79
CA GLY A 236 -0.26 6.07 28.23
C GLY A 236 -0.61 4.63 28.54
N ALA A 237 -1.57 4.03 27.83
CA ALA A 237 -1.90 2.61 27.99
C ALA A 237 -0.72 1.69 27.61
N VAL A 238 -0.06 1.98 26.48
CA VAL A 238 1.15 1.25 26.05
C VAL A 238 2.28 1.43 27.08
N ALA A 239 2.44 2.61 27.66
CA ALA A 239 3.44 2.89 28.69
C ALA A 239 3.15 2.16 30.02
N GLY A 240 1.89 2.09 30.44
CA GLY A 240 1.50 1.32 31.63
C GLY A 240 1.79 -0.18 31.47
N VAL A 241 1.55 -0.74 30.27
CA VAL A 241 1.96 -2.12 29.96
C VAL A 241 3.49 -2.26 29.97
N ALA A 242 4.21 -1.28 29.41
CA ALA A 242 5.67 -1.30 29.39
C ALA A 242 6.26 -1.32 30.81
N GLU A 243 5.70 -0.52 31.73
CA GLU A 243 6.06 -0.51 33.15
C GLU A 243 5.76 -1.87 33.82
N LYS A 244 4.54 -2.41 33.64
CA LYS A 244 4.14 -3.74 34.16
C LYS A 244 5.10 -4.84 33.70
N ARG A 245 5.62 -4.75 32.49
CA ARG A 245 6.48 -5.76 31.85
C ARG A 245 7.99 -5.52 32.03
N GLY A 246 8.39 -4.33 32.50
CA GLY A 246 9.80 -3.95 32.63
C GLY A 246 10.54 -3.84 31.30
N VAL A 247 9.85 -3.40 30.24
CA VAL A 247 10.39 -3.23 28.87
C VAL A 247 10.15 -1.82 28.36
N SER A 248 10.72 -1.47 27.21
CA SER A 248 10.48 -0.17 26.58
C SER A 248 9.07 -0.02 25.99
N VAL A 249 8.58 1.23 25.89
CA VAL A 249 7.29 1.56 25.23
C VAL A 249 7.30 1.11 23.77
N ALA A 250 8.45 1.24 23.11
CA ALA A 250 8.67 0.74 21.76
C ALA A 250 8.45 -0.78 21.66
N ALA A 251 8.97 -1.56 22.61
CA ALA A 251 8.82 -3.01 22.63
C ALA A 251 7.34 -3.44 22.74
N VAL A 252 6.54 -2.77 23.57
CA VAL A 252 5.08 -3.00 23.65
C VAL A 252 4.37 -2.66 22.35
N ALA A 253 4.68 -1.51 21.75
CA ALA A 253 4.09 -1.11 20.46
C ALA A 253 4.44 -2.11 19.34
N MET A 254 5.68 -2.59 19.27
CA MET A 254 6.09 -3.63 18.31
C MET A 254 5.40 -4.96 18.59
N ARG A 255 5.35 -5.40 19.85
CA ARG A 255 4.68 -6.66 20.22
C ARG A 255 3.20 -6.65 19.84
N TRP A 256 2.52 -5.52 20.04
CA TRP A 256 1.13 -5.36 19.63
C TRP A 256 0.96 -5.58 18.12
N VAL A 257 1.80 -4.95 17.29
CA VAL A 257 1.75 -5.12 15.83
C VAL A 257 2.12 -6.55 15.41
N LEU A 258 3.15 -7.15 16.05
CA LEU A 258 3.57 -8.52 15.80
C LEU A 258 2.51 -9.56 16.24
N ASP A 259 1.57 -9.20 17.10
CA ASP A 259 0.48 -10.10 17.50
C ASP A 259 -0.70 -10.09 16.52
N VAL A 260 -0.72 -9.18 15.55
CA VAL A 260 -1.68 -9.22 14.44
C VAL A 260 -1.34 -10.44 13.57
N PRO A 261 -2.23 -11.44 13.40
CA PRO A 261 -1.86 -12.73 12.79
C PRO A 261 -1.35 -12.64 11.34
N ALA A 262 -1.90 -11.70 10.56
CA ALA A 262 -1.45 -11.39 9.20
C ALA A 262 -0.03 -10.78 9.14
N VAL A 263 0.47 -10.18 10.22
CA VAL A 263 1.79 -9.54 10.28
C VAL A 263 2.91 -10.56 10.50
N LYS A 264 3.76 -10.67 9.48
CA LYS A 264 4.91 -11.58 9.49
C LYS A 264 6.12 -10.93 10.14
N ALA A 265 6.42 -9.69 9.78
CA ALA A 265 7.49 -8.93 10.39
C ALA A 265 7.15 -7.43 10.48
N VAL A 266 7.81 -6.75 11.40
CA VAL A 266 7.83 -5.27 11.46
C VAL A 266 9.14 -4.75 10.88
N ILE A 267 9.08 -3.62 10.19
CA ILE A 267 10.25 -2.97 9.59
C ILE A 267 10.66 -1.81 10.48
N ILE A 268 11.86 -1.91 11.07
CA ILE A 268 12.38 -0.93 12.03
C ILE A 268 13.64 -0.29 11.48
N GLY A 269 13.69 1.03 11.49
CA GLY A 269 14.78 1.80 10.91
C GLY A 269 16.10 1.53 11.62
N ALA A 270 17.09 1.04 10.88
CA ALA A 270 18.42 0.77 11.38
C ALA A 270 19.40 1.89 10.98
N ARG A 271 20.22 2.33 11.95
CA ARG A 271 21.38 3.19 11.69
C ARG A 271 22.61 2.32 11.62
N LEU A 272 23.11 2.11 10.40
CA LEU A 272 24.31 1.31 10.18
C LEU A 272 25.54 2.08 10.67
N SER A 273 25.97 1.76 11.89
CA SER A 273 27.17 2.28 12.53
C SER A 273 27.74 1.24 13.49
N GLU A 274 28.90 1.48 14.09
CA GLU A 274 29.42 0.60 15.16
C GLU A 274 28.43 0.47 16.34
N GLN A 275 27.49 1.41 16.49
CA GLN A 275 26.45 1.39 17.52
C GLN A 275 25.13 0.75 17.05
N SER A 276 25.05 0.16 15.85
CA SER A 276 23.83 -0.47 15.31
C SER A 276 23.15 -1.37 16.34
N TRP A 277 23.91 -2.26 16.98
CA TRP A 277 23.37 -3.20 17.97
C TRP A 277 22.80 -2.49 19.20
N LYS A 278 23.45 -1.43 19.68
CA LYS A 278 22.96 -0.64 20.83
C LYS A 278 21.55 -0.10 20.58
N TYR A 279 21.26 0.32 19.35
CA TYR A 279 19.93 0.79 18.97
C TYR A 279 18.93 -0.35 18.78
N ALA A 280 19.36 -1.47 18.19
CA ALA A 280 18.50 -2.64 17.96
C ALA A 280 18.19 -3.44 19.24
N GLN A 281 19.04 -3.36 20.27
CA GLN A 281 18.90 -4.15 21.50
C GLN A 281 17.56 -3.90 22.22
N LYS A 282 17.07 -2.66 22.22
CA LYS A 282 15.75 -2.36 22.79
C LYS A 282 14.61 -2.94 21.95
N ASN A 283 14.81 -3.11 20.65
CA ASN A 283 13.78 -3.64 19.78
C ASN A 283 13.55 -5.15 20.00
N VAL A 284 14.63 -5.90 20.30
CA VAL A 284 14.52 -7.34 20.57
C VAL A 284 13.84 -7.67 21.90
N GLU A 285 13.66 -6.68 22.79
CA GLU A 285 12.81 -6.82 24.00
C GLU A 285 11.38 -7.23 23.62
N ALA A 286 10.89 -6.86 22.42
CA ALA A 286 9.58 -7.26 21.91
C ALA A 286 9.39 -8.79 21.86
N PHE A 287 10.47 -9.57 21.78
CA PHE A 287 10.42 -11.04 21.78
C PHE A 287 10.51 -11.66 23.18
N GLY A 288 10.78 -10.84 24.21
CA GLY A 288 10.99 -11.30 25.58
C GLY A 288 9.71 -11.47 26.41
N PHE A 289 8.55 -11.06 25.88
CA PHE A 289 7.28 -11.10 26.61
C PHE A 289 6.09 -11.33 25.66
N LYS A 290 4.91 -11.53 26.27
CA LYS A 290 3.62 -11.61 25.57
C LYS A 290 2.66 -10.62 26.20
N LEU A 291 1.78 -10.05 25.38
CA LEU A 291 0.63 -9.28 25.87
C LEU A 291 -0.44 -10.27 26.36
N ASP A 292 -0.78 -10.20 27.64
CA ASP A 292 -1.92 -10.95 28.19
C ASP A 292 -3.25 -10.27 27.84
N GLU A 293 -4.37 -10.88 28.27
CA GLU A 293 -5.71 -10.37 27.98
C GLU A 293 -5.95 -8.97 28.59
N GLU A 294 -5.42 -8.71 29.78
CA GLU A 294 -5.53 -7.42 30.46
C GLU A 294 -4.74 -6.33 29.70
N ASP A 295 -3.52 -6.63 29.26
CA ASP A 295 -2.70 -5.71 28.47
C ASP A 295 -3.41 -5.35 27.15
N ARG A 296 -3.98 -6.35 26.46
CA ARG A 296 -4.74 -6.14 25.22
C ARG A 296 -6.00 -5.32 25.45
N ALA A 297 -6.74 -5.61 26.51
CA ALA A 297 -7.96 -4.89 26.86
C ALA A 297 -7.66 -3.42 27.20
N ALA A 298 -6.56 -3.15 27.92
CA ALA A 298 -6.15 -1.79 28.24
C ALA A 298 -5.80 -0.97 26.99
N ILE A 299 -5.04 -1.56 26.05
CA ILE A 299 -4.71 -0.89 24.78
C ILE A 299 -5.96 -0.70 23.92
N ALA A 300 -6.80 -1.73 23.79
CA ALA A 300 -8.03 -1.67 23.00
C ALA A 300 -9.00 -0.60 23.53
N LYS A 301 -9.17 -0.51 24.85
CA LYS A 301 -9.99 0.54 25.49
C LYS A 301 -9.45 1.94 25.18
N ALA A 302 -8.13 2.14 25.21
CA ALA A 302 -7.55 3.44 24.86
C ALA A 302 -7.74 3.76 23.35
N GLN A 303 -7.74 2.74 22.49
CA GLN A 303 -7.98 2.88 21.05
C GLN A 303 -9.42 3.27 20.70
N GLU A 304 -10.40 3.09 21.60
CA GLU A 304 -11.78 3.60 21.42
C GLU A 304 -11.82 5.14 21.35
N GLY A 305 -10.82 5.83 21.91
CA GLY A 305 -10.68 7.29 21.81
C GLY A 305 -10.15 7.78 20.46
N LEU A 306 -9.65 6.88 19.60
CA LEU A 306 -9.17 7.23 18.27
C LEU A 306 -10.34 7.41 17.30
N LYS A 307 -10.14 8.27 16.30
CA LYS A 307 -10.98 8.28 15.09
C LYS A 307 -10.41 7.31 14.07
N ASP A 308 -11.28 6.65 13.32
CA ASP A 308 -10.85 5.79 12.23
C ASP A 308 -10.18 6.62 11.13
N ILE A 309 -8.97 6.22 10.75
CA ILE A 309 -8.29 6.78 9.59
C ILE A 309 -9.09 6.38 8.34
N PRO A 310 -9.49 7.33 7.47
CA PRO A 310 -10.33 7.04 6.32
C PRO A 310 -9.59 6.19 5.27
N GLY A 311 -10.38 5.46 4.48
CA GLY A 311 -9.87 4.64 3.39
C GLY A 311 -9.27 3.29 3.85
N ASP A 312 -8.57 2.64 2.94
CA ASP A 312 -7.87 1.38 3.19
C ASP A 312 -6.35 1.59 3.25
N CYS A 313 -5.58 0.55 3.53
CA CYS A 313 -4.13 0.57 3.59
C CYS A 313 -3.54 1.09 2.29
N GLY A 314 -2.66 2.09 2.37
CA GLY A 314 -2.05 2.72 1.20
C GLY A 314 -2.81 3.92 0.64
N ASP A 315 -4.09 4.13 1.01
CA ASP A 315 -4.83 5.33 0.60
C ASP A 315 -4.17 6.62 1.09
N GLU A 316 -3.31 6.57 2.11
CA GLU A 316 -2.53 7.73 2.57
C GLU A 316 -1.62 8.35 1.50
N TYR A 317 -1.34 7.60 0.42
CA TYR A 317 -0.56 8.05 -0.74
C TYR A 317 -1.44 8.42 -1.94
N ARG A 318 -2.73 8.07 -1.93
CA ARG A 318 -3.62 8.14 -3.09
C ARG A 318 -4.79 9.08 -2.93
N ARG A 319 -5.22 9.33 -1.69
CA ARG A 319 -6.44 10.07 -1.38
C ARG A 319 -6.24 11.04 -0.22
N PRO A 320 -6.86 12.23 -0.27
CA PRO A 320 -6.95 13.10 0.88
C PRO A 320 -7.68 12.42 2.07
N PRO A 321 -7.28 12.70 3.31
CA PRO A 321 -6.09 13.46 3.70
C PRO A 321 -4.80 12.67 3.42
N PHE A 322 -3.87 13.25 2.67
CA PHE A 322 -2.58 12.63 2.39
C PHE A 322 -1.73 12.62 3.65
N MET A 323 -1.31 11.44 4.10
CA MET A 323 -0.47 11.29 5.31
C MET A 323 0.97 10.94 4.91
N THR A 324 1.49 11.67 3.93
CA THR A 324 2.89 11.58 3.53
C THR A 324 3.72 12.64 4.27
N ALA A 325 5.05 12.53 4.21
CA ALA A 325 5.92 13.46 4.90
C ALA A 325 5.96 14.87 4.28
N SER A 326 5.71 14.99 2.97
CA SER A 326 5.54 16.26 2.26
C SER A 326 4.08 16.75 2.25
N GLY A 327 3.13 15.91 2.66
CA GLY A 327 1.70 16.24 2.63
C GLY A 327 1.07 15.80 1.31
N ASP A 328 0.38 16.73 0.64
CA ASP A 328 -0.17 16.48 -0.68
C ASP A 328 0.96 16.22 -1.69
N LEU A 329 0.89 15.08 -2.39
CA LEU A 329 1.83 14.71 -3.43
C LEU A 329 1.29 15.03 -4.84
N SER A 330 0.15 15.73 -4.95
CA SER A 330 -0.46 16.11 -6.23
C SER A 330 0.50 16.85 -7.17
N ASP A 331 1.51 17.54 -6.62
CA ASP A 331 2.53 18.23 -7.41
C ASP A 331 3.42 17.28 -8.24
N HIS A 332 3.45 15.99 -7.92
CA HIS A 332 4.10 14.96 -8.74
C HIS A 332 3.25 14.56 -9.95
N ILE A 333 1.93 14.76 -9.90
CA ILE A 333 1.02 14.54 -11.01
C ILE A 333 1.03 15.79 -11.88
N LYS A 334 1.93 15.83 -12.88
CA LYS A 334 1.97 16.94 -13.83
C LYS A 334 0.61 17.12 -14.50
N GLU A 335 0.01 18.31 -14.39
CA GLU A 335 -1.11 18.69 -15.26
C GLU A 335 -0.68 18.47 -16.71
N SER A 336 -1.33 17.50 -17.36
CA SER A 336 -0.93 17.13 -18.71
C SER A 336 -1.45 18.18 -19.70
N ASN A 337 -0.65 18.49 -20.72
CA ASN A 337 -1.08 19.30 -21.87
C ASN A 337 -2.37 18.74 -22.54
N GLU A 338 -2.73 17.48 -22.27
CA GLU A 338 -3.97 16.87 -22.76
C GLU A 338 -5.21 17.40 -22.05
N MET A 339 -5.15 17.60 -20.72
CA MET A 339 -6.28 18.12 -19.96
C MET A 339 -6.67 19.53 -20.41
N GLN A 340 -5.67 20.38 -20.66
CA GLN A 340 -5.90 21.71 -21.21
C GLN A 340 -6.59 21.63 -22.58
N LYS A 341 -6.15 20.73 -23.47
CA LYS A 341 -6.79 20.53 -24.79
C LYS A 341 -8.23 20.06 -24.68
N VAL A 342 -8.54 19.19 -23.70
CA VAL A 342 -9.92 18.75 -23.43
C VAL A 342 -10.78 19.95 -23.06
N GLU A 343 -10.37 20.74 -22.08
CA GLU A 343 -11.15 21.91 -21.65
C GLU A 343 -11.30 22.97 -22.75
N GLU A 344 -10.24 23.24 -23.52
CA GLU A 344 -10.30 24.14 -24.68
C GLU A 344 -11.29 23.64 -25.74
N ALA A 345 -11.26 22.34 -26.07
CA ALA A 345 -12.18 21.75 -27.03
C ALA A 345 -13.63 21.85 -26.55
N ILE A 346 -13.89 21.58 -25.27
CA ILE A 346 -15.22 21.70 -24.67
C ILE A 346 -15.70 23.17 -24.67
N ALA A 347 -14.83 24.12 -24.34
CA ALA A 347 -15.13 25.55 -24.39
C ALA A 347 -15.49 26.02 -25.82
N MET A 348 -14.90 25.39 -26.84
CA MET A 348 -15.25 25.62 -28.25
C MET A 348 -16.52 24.87 -28.71
N GLY A 349 -17.24 24.19 -27.81
CA GLY A 349 -18.44 23.43 -28.14
C GLY A 349 -18.16 22.14 -28.93
N LYS A 350 -16.93 21.61 -28.87
CA LYS A 350 -16.56 20.37 -29.57
C LYS A 350 -16.88 19.15 -28.72
N ARG A 351 -17.11 18.03 -29.39
CA ARG A 351 -17.10 16.69 -28.79
C ARG A 351 -15.64 16.24 -28.63
N VAL A 352 -15.32 15.63 -27.48
CA VAL A 352 -14.01 15.01 -27.23
C VAL A 352 -14.23 13.52 -27.03
N GLU A 353 -13.41 12.71 -27.69
CA GLU A 353 -13.46 11.25 -27.63
C GLU A 353 -12.18 10.74 -26.98
N PHE A 354 -12.33 9.81 -26.04
CA PHE A 354 -11.23 9.06 -25.47
C PHE A 354 -11.29 7.62 -26.01
N HIS A 355 -10.21 7.20 -26.65
CA HIS A 355 -10.03 5.86 -27.20
C HIS A 355 -9.04 5.11 -26.30
N SER A 356 -9.44 3.92 -25.86
CA SER A 356 -8.63 3.08 -24.96
C SER A 356 -7.57 2.27 -25.69
N GLY A 357 -7.62 2.19 -27.02
CA GLY A 357 -6.74 1.32 -27.81
C GLY A 357 -7.26 -0.11 -27.92
N SER A 358 -8.50 -0.37 -27.47
CA SER A 358 -9.16 -1.66 -27.65
C SER A 358 -9.29 -1.99 -29.13
N LYS A 359 -8.91 -3.22 -29.52
CA LYS A 359 -9.05 -3.71 -30.90
C LYS A 359 -10.49 -3.64 -31.42
N TRP A 360 -11.47 -3.59 -30.53
CA TRP A 360 -12.89 -3.52 -30.87
C TRP A 360 -13.37 -2.11 -31.20
N GLU A 361 -12.72 -1.05 -30.70
CA GLU A 361 -13.12 0.35 -30.98
C GLU A 361 -13.22 0.64 -32.49
N PRO A 362 -12.20 0.32 -33.33
CA PRO A 362 -12.31 0.55 -34.77
C PRO A 362 -13.26 -0.44 -35.47
N VAL A 363 -13.44 -1.66 -34.94
CA VAL A 363 -14.29 -2.70 -35.54
C VAL A 363 -15.77 -2.42 -35.32
N CYS A 364 -16.14 -2.03 -34.09
CA CYS A 364 -17.51 -1.79 -33.68
C CYS A 364 -17.93 -0.31 -33.81
N GLY A 365 -16.98 0.61 -34.01
CA GLY A 365 -17.25 2.03 -34.20
C GLY A 365 -17.67 2.76 -32.92
N TYR A 366 -16.92 2.58 -31.83
CA TYR A 366 -17.16 3.27 -30.56
C TYR A 366 -15.86 3.84 -29.96
N SER A 367 -16.01 4.75 -29.00
CA SER A 367 -14.93 5.25 -28.14
C SER A 367 -15.12 4.73 -26.72
N ARG A 368 -14.05 4.44 -25.97
CA ARG A 368 -14.14 4.13 -24.53
C ARG A 368 -14.98 5.14 -23.77
N ALA A 369 -14.79 6.43 -24.03
CA ALA A 369 -15.66 7.46 -23.49
C ALA A 369 -15.78 8.68 -24.43
N VAL A 370 -16.86 9.42 -24.28
CA VAL A 370 -17.14 10.64 -25.04
C VAL A 370 -17.59 11.73 -24.09
N ARG A 371 -16.99 12.92 -24.19
CA ARG A 371 -17.46 14.14 -23.51
C ARG A 371 -18.06 15.11 -24.51
N PHE A 372 -19.24 15.64 -24.16
CA PHE A 372 -19.85 16.79 -24.84
C PHE A 372 -20.46 17.73 -23.79
N GLY A 373 -20.00 18.98 -23.76
CA GLY A 373 -20.30 19.88 -22.65
C GLY A 373 -19.76 19.33 -21.33
N ASN A 374 -20.62 19.25 -20.32
CA ASN A 374 -20.30 18.69 -19.01
C ASN A 374 -20.63 17.19 -18.86
N VAL A 375 -21.19 16.54 -19.89
CA VAL A 375 -21.60 15.13 -19.80
C VAL A 375 -20.52 14.24 -20.41
N ILE A 376 -20.06 13.27 -19.64
CA ILE A 376 -19.19 12.17 -20.06
C ILE A 376 -20.02 10.89 -20.10
N ARG A 377 -19.99 10.17 -21.22
CA ARG A 377 -20.59 8.84 -21.36
C ARG A 377 -19.47 7.83 -21.58
N VAL A 378 -19.44 6.80 -20.76
CA VAL A 378 -18.46 5.72 -20.82
C VAL A 378 -19.15 4.48 -21.39
N SER A 379 -18.55 3.89 -22.41
CA SER A 379 -19.03 2.66 -23.03
C SER A 379 -19.00 1.48 -22.06
N GLY A 380 -19.75 0.42 -22.36
CA GLY A 380 -19.69 -0.84 -21.62
C GLY A 380 -18.24 -1.31 -21.43
N THR A 381 -17.89 -1.58 -20.18
CA THR A 381 -16.51 -1.81 -19.75
C THR A 381 -16.41 -3.14 -19.02
N THR A 382 -15.55 -4.01 -19.55
CA THR A 382 -15.17 -5.30 -18.96
C THR A 382 -13.72 -5.23 -18.49
N ALA A 383 -13.28 -6.21 -17.70
CA ALA A 383 -11.94 -6.31 -17.13
C ALA A 383 -10.88 -6.82 -18.12
N ASN A 384 -10.88 -6.30 -19.35
CA ASN A 384 -9.86 -6.67 -20.34
C ASN A 384 -8.45 -6.26 -19.87
N PRO A 385 -7.43 -7.09 -20.09
CA PRO A 385 -6.06 -6.73 -19.76
C PRO A 385 -5.55 -5.58 -20.65
N PRO A 386 -4.48 -4.89 -20.21
CA PRO A 386 -3.77 -3.90 -21.02
C PRO A 386 -3.36 -4.46 -22.38
N GLN A 387 -3.22 -3.58 -23.38
CA GLN A 387 -2.90 -4.00 -24.75
C GLN A 387 -1.61 -4.81 -24.83
N GLU A 388 -0.60 -4.43 -24.04
CA GLU A 388 0.71 -5.05 -23.93
C GLU A 388 0.65 -6.49 -23.41
N LEU A 389 -0.40 -6.83 -22.65
CA LEU A 389 -0.60 -8.14 -22.04
C LEU A 389 -1.66 -8.99 -22.76
N GLN A 390 -2.23 -8.50 -23.86
CA GLN A 390 -3.20 -9.26 -24.63
C GLN A 390 -2.59 -10.58 -25.13
N GLY A 391 -3.26 -11.69 -24.81
CA GLY A 391 -2.80 -13.05 -25.14
C GLY A 391 -1.79 -13.63 -24.15
N GLN A 392 -1.31 -12.85 -23.18
CA GLN A 392 -0.45 -13.32 -22.08
C GLN A 392 -1.22 -13.40 -20.76
N LEU A 393 -2.07 -12.39 -20.50
CA LEU A 393 -2.96 -12.33 -19.34
C LEU A 393 -4.40 -12.56 -19.79
N GLY A 394 -5.16 -13.33 -19.02
CA GLY A 394 -6.60 -13.47 -19.20
C GLY A 394 -7.36 -12.21 -18.74
N VAL A 395 -8.68 -12.34 -18.54
CA VAL A 395 -9.48 -11.27 -17.94
C VAL A 395 -8.98 -11.00 -16.51
N VAL A 396 -8.74 -9.72 -16.22
CA VAL A 396 -8.24 -9.27 -14.91
C VAL A 396 -9.29 -9.59 -13.85
N GLY A 397 -8.88 -10.19 -12.73
CA GLY A 397 -9.78 -10.73 -11.71
C GLY A 397 -10.24 -12.17 -11.98
N GLY A 398 -9.80 -12.79 -13.07
CA GLY A 398 -9.97 -14.23 -13.31
C GLY A 398 -11.42 -14.67 -13.20
N LYS A 399 -11.72 -15.58 -12.26
CA LYS A 399 -13.08 -16.14 -12.05
C LYS A 399 -13.92 -15.38 -11.01
N SER A 400 -13.43 -14.24 -10.53
CA SER A 400 -14.09 -13.44 -9.50
C SER A 400 -14.80 -12.27 -10.16
N ALA A 401 -16.13 -12.33 -10.26
CA ALA A 401 -16.93 -11.24 -10.80
C ALA A 401 -16.74 -9.93 -10.02
N LYS A 402 -16.54 -10.05 -8.70
CA LYS A 402 -16.18 -8.96 -7.80
C LYS A 402 -14.89 -8.25 -8.24
N SER A 403 -13.84 -9.02 -8.51
CA SER A 403 -12.55 -8.48 -8.95
C SER A 403 -12.62 -7.94 -10.38
N GLN A 404 -13.33 -8.62 -11.29
CA GLN A 404 -13.61 -8.07 -12.61
C GLN A 404 -14.36 -6.72 -12.54
N ALA A 405 -15.30 -6.56 -11.60
CA ALA A 405 -16.03 -5.31 -11.42
C ALA A 405 -15.10 -4.17 -10.96
N LEU A 406 -14.14 -4.45 -10.07
CA LEU A 406 -13.13 -3.47 -9.67
C LEU A 406 -12.30 -3.01 -10.87
N ALA A 407 -11.74 -3.95 -11.63
CA ALA A 407 -10.96 -3.63 -12.82
C ALA A 407 -11.76 -2.82 -13.86
N ALA A 408 -13.04 -3.15 -14.05
CA ALA A 408 -13.92 -2.37 -14.92
C ALA A 408 -14.13 -0.94 -14.40
N LEU A 409 -14.28 -0.76 -13.07
CA LEU A 409 -14.41 0.56 -12.44
C LEU A 409 -13.13 1.39 -12.54
N ASP A 410 -11.94 0.77 -12.44
CA ASP A 410 -10.66 1.48 -12.64
C ASP A 410 -10.51 1.97 -14.08
N ILE A 411 -10.91 1.15 -15.06
CA ILE A 411 -10.91 1.55 -16.48
C ILE A 411 -11.92 2.68 -16.74
N ILE A 412 -13.10 2.62 -16.11
CA ILE A 412 -14.10 3.70 -16.16
C ILE A 412 -13.52 4.98 -15.56
N GLU A 413 -12.88 4.89 -14.39
CA GLU A 413 -12.26 6.05 -13.74
C GLU A 413 -11.18 6.68 -14.62
N ARG A 414 -10.30 5.87 -15.21
CA ARG A 414 -9.30 6.35 -16.20
C ARG A 414 -9.98 7.12 -17.33
N ALA A 415 -11.04 6.56 -17.91
CA ALA A 415 -11.73 7.18 -19.03
C ALA A 415 -12.40 8.52 -18.65
N VAL A 416 -13.00 8.59 -17.47
CA VAL A 416 -13.61 9.81 -16.92
C VAL A 416 -12.53 10.87 -16.65
N ARG A 417 -11.40 10.49 -16.03
CA ARG A 417 -10.27 11.38 -15.75
C ARG A 417 -9.64 11.95 -17.01
N ARG A 418 -9.42 11.13 -18.04
CA ARG A 418 -8.89 11.57 -19.36
C ARG A 418 -9.78 12.57 -20.08
N LEU A 419 -11.04 12.68 -19.66
CA LEU A 419 -12.00 13.64 -20.18
C LEU A 419 -12.32 14.76 -19.19
N GLY A 420 -11.54 14.98 -18.14
CA GLY A 420 -11.72 16.12 -17.22
C GLY A 420 -12.76 15.94 -16.12
N GLY A 421 -13.28 14.73 -15.94
CA GLY A 421 -14.13 14.39 -14.78
C GLY A 421 -13.36 13.67 -13.68
N SER A 422 -14.10 13.27 -12.65
CA SER A 422 -13.65 12.39 -11.58
C SER A 422 -14.71 11.32 -11.29
N MET A 423 -14.36 10.27 -10.54
CA MET A 423 -15.37 9.29 -10.11
C MET A 423 -16.47 9.89 -9.22
N ALA A 424 -16.20 11.01 -8.53
CA ALA A 424 -17.22 11.73 -7.78
C ALA A 424 -18.27 12.38 -8.70
N ASP A 425 -17.96 12.57 -9.98
CA ASP A 425 -18.89 13.14 -10.97
C ASP A 425 -19.80 12.09 -11.61
N VAL A 426 -19.61 10.80 -11.33
CA VAL A 426 -20.45 9.74 -11.87
C VAL A 426 -21.84 9.84 -11.23
N VAL A 427 -22.86 10.03 -12.06
CA VAL A 427 -24.26 10.17 -11.64
C VAL A 427 -25.08 8.91 -11.91
N ARG A 428 -24.60 8.03 -12.80
CA ARG A 428 -25.26 6.75 -13.10
C ARG A 428 -24.25 5.66 -13.42
N THR A 429 -24.53 4.45 -12.94
CA THR A 429 -23.95 3.21 -13.49
C THR A 429 -25.02 2.21 -13.90
N ARG A 430 -24.71 1.39 -14.91
CA ARG A 430 -25.45 0.17 -15.22
C ARG A 430 -24.50 -1.01 -15.13
N VAL A 431 -24.89 -2.03 -14.39
CA VAL A 431 -24.09 -3.21 -14.12
C VAL A 431 -24.81 -4.41 -14.72
N MET A 432 -24.17 -5.06 -15.70
CA MET A 432 -24.65 -6.27 -16.35
C MET A 432 -23.82 -7.46 -15.87
N LEU A 433 -24.47 -8.45 -15.29
CA LEU A 433 -23.84 -9.64 -14.72
C LEU A 433 -24.14 -10.88 -15.54
N GLN A 434 -23.16 -11.78 -15.65
CA GLN A 434 -23.39 -13.09 -16.27
C GLN A 434 -24.22 -14.01 -15.37
N ARG A 435 -24.09 -13.89 -14.03
CA ARG A 435 -24.71 -14.79 -13.05
C ARG A 435 -25.38 -14.02 -11.92
N GLU A 436 -26.51 -14.53 -11.45
CA GLU A 436 -27.26 -13.93 -10.33
C GLU A 436 -26.52 -14.06 -8.99
N GLU A 437 -25.78 -15.14 -8.79
CA GLU A 437 -24.98 -15.39 -7.57
C GLU A 437 -23.88 -14.35 -7.32
N ASP A 438 -23.47 -13.60 -8.35
CA ASP A 438 -22.43 -12.57 -8.26
C ASP A 438 -22.95 -11.20 -7.79
N VAL A 439 -24.28 -11.01 -7.69
CA VAL A 439 -24.92 -9.71 -7.42
C VAL A 439 -24.39 -9.08 -6.13
N GLU A 440 -24.34 -9.84 -5.03
CA GLU A 440 -23.93 -9.31 -3.73
C GLU A 440 -22.46 -8.87 -3.74
N GLY A 441 -21.57 -9.71 -4.27
CA GLY A 441 -20.14 -9.44 -4.34
C GLY A 441 -19.80 -8.23 -5.21
N VAL A 442 -20.43 -8.12 -6.39
CA VAL A 442 -20.24 -6.98 -7.29
C VAL A 442 -20.83 -5.70 -6.70
N SER A 443 -22.02 -5.78 -6.08
CA SER A 443 -22.65 -4.62 -5.43
C SER A 443 -21.81 -4.10 -4.25
N ALA A 444 -21.17 -4.98 -3.49
CA ALA A 444 -20.29 -4.59 -2.40
C ALA A 444 -19.05 -3.82 -2.89
N VAL A 445 -18.44 -4.23 -4.00
CA VAL A 445 -17.30 -3.49 -4.60
C VAL A 445 -17.74 -2.17 -5.19
N HIS A 446 -18.85 -2.15 -5.94
CA HIS A 446 -19.43 -0.91 -6.45
C HIS A 446 -19.69 0.08 -5.31
N GLY A 447 -20.37 -0.36 -4.26
CA GLY A 447 -20.65 0.45 -3.07
C GLY A 447 -19.37 0.95 -2.41
N TRP A 448 -18.34 0.11 -2.26
CA TRP A 448 -17.05 0.53 -1.71
C TRP A 448 -16.40 1.65 -2.55
N VAL A 449 -16.30 1.48 -3.88
CA VAL A 449 -15.68 2.47 -4.79
C VAL A 449 -16.34 3.85 -4.66
N PHE A 450 -17.68 3.90 -4.59
CA PHE A 450 -18.42 5.16 -4.51
C PHE A 450 -18.51 5.73 -3.09
N ASN A 451 -18.61 4.89 -2.05
CA ASN A 451 -18.51 5.31 -0.65
C ASN A 451 -17.15 5.99 -0.35
N CYS A 452 -16.05 5.47 -0.92
CA CYS A 452 -14.74 6.10 -0.82
C CYS A 452 -14.68 7.51 -1.45
N ARG A 453 -15.66 7.87 -2.29
CA ARG A 453 -15.79 9.21 -2.88
C ARG A 453 -16.90 10.06 -2.25
N GLY A 454 -17.65 9.51 -1.30
CA GLY A 454 -18.78 10.19 -0.67
C GLY A 454 -19.95 10.48 -1.61
N VAL A 455 -20.14 9.66 -2.66
CA VAL A 455 -21.22 9.82 -3.64
C VAL A 455 -21.98 8.51 -3.83
N TRP A 456 -23.22 8.59 -4.32
CA TRP A 456 -24.08 7.44 -4.61
C TRP A 456 -24.76 7.64 -5.97
N PRO A 457 -24.17 7.14 -7.07
CA PRO A 457 -24.79 7.25 -8.39
C PRO A 457 -26.10 6.45 -8.46
N ALA A 458 -27.02 6.87 -9.33
CA ALA A 458 -28.14 6.04 -9.73
C ALA A 458 -27.62 4.71 -10.29
N ASN A 459 -28.09 3.59 -9.77
CA ASN A 459 -27.60 2.27 -10.16
C ASN A 459 -28.73 1.42 -10.73
N THR A 460 -28.42 0.68 -11.80
CA THR A 460 -29.24 -0.44 -12.27
C THR A 460 -28.35 -1.65 -12.38
N THR A 461 -28.71 -2.74 -11.72
CA THR A 461 -27.98 -4.01 -11.76
C THR A 461 -28.92 -5.10 -12.30
N THR A 462 -28.48 -5.82 -13.34
CA THR A 462 -29.26 -6.88 -13.99
C THR A 462 -28.35 -8.01 -14.44
N THR A 463 -28.92 -9.20 -14.63
CA THR A 463 -28.24 -10.27 -15.38
C THR A 463 -28.45 -10.10 -16.88
N ALA A 464 -27.44 -10.43 -17.69
CA ALA A 464 -27.49 -10.43 -19.15
C ALA A 464 -26.48 -11.45 -19.72
N GLY A 465 -26.65 -11.85 -20.99
CA GLY A 465 -25.62 -12.63 -21.69
C GLY A 465 -24.47 -11.72 -22.10
N LEU A 466 -23.26 -11.97 -21.59
CA LEU A 466 -22.04 -11.22 -21.90
C LEU A 466 -21.23 -11.90 -23.02
N ILE A 467 -20.40 -11.11 -23.70
CA ILE A 467 -19.53 -11.61 -24.79
C ILE A 467 -18.24 -12.17 -24.20
N GLY A 468 -18.02 -13.48 -24.42
CA GLY A 468 -16.88 -14.22 -23.88
C GLY A 468 -17.25 -14.95 -22.58
N ASP A 469 -16.92 -16.24 -22.50
CA ASP A 469 -17.30 -17.10 -21.36
C ASP A 469 -16.55 -16.73 -20.08
N GLU A 470 -15.42 -16.04 -20.22
CA GLU A 470 -14.58 -15.54 -19.14
C GLU A 470 -15.05 -14.21 -18.54
N VAL A 471 -15.95 -13.48 -19.22
CA VAL A 471 -16.46 -12.18 -18.76
C VAL A 471 -17.68 -12.39 -17.87
N LEU A 472 -17.60 -11.91 -16.63
CA LEU A 472 -18.63 -12.09 -15.61
C LEU A 472 -19.41 -10.81 -15.32
N VAL A 473 -18.85 -9.66 -15.65
CA VAL A 473 -19.45 -8.35 -15.42
C VAL A 473 -19.04 -7.35 -16.49
N GLU A 474 -20.00 -6.52 -16.92
CA GLU A 474 -19.78 -5.36 -17.76
C GLU A 474 -20.48 -4.14 -17.13
N ILE A 475 -19.79 -3.00 -17.09
CA ILE A 475 -20.29 -1.78 -16.44
C ILE A 475 -20.29 -0.61 -17.43
N GLU A 476 -21.41 0.09 -17.53
CA GLU A 476 -21.54 1.40 -18.19
C GLU A 476 -21.62 2.50 -17.13
N ALA A 477 -21.08 3.68 -17.43
CA ALA A 477 -21.16 4.84 -16.55
C ALA A 477 -21.48 6.14 -17.29
N GLU A 478 -22.16 7.05 -16.60
CA GLU A 478 -22.38 8.43 -17.04
C GLU A 478 -21.94 9.38 -15.92
N ALA A 479 -21.15 10.38 -16.28
CA ALA A 479 -20.66 11.40 -15.36
C ALA A 479 -21.04 12.81 -15.82
N VAL A 480 -21.29 13.69 -14.86
CA VAL A 480 -21.56 15.11 -15.07
C VAL A 480 -20.48 15.90 -14.35
N VAL A 481 -19.52 16.44 -15.12
CA VAL A 481 -18.33 17.12 -14.60
C VAL A 481 -18.73 18.25 -13.65
N GLY A 482 -18.19 18.21 -12.43
CA GLY A 482 -18.45 19.17 -11.35
C GLY A 482 -19.60 18.79 -10.42
N SER A 483 -20.39 17.76 -10.73
CA SER A 483 -21.53 17.35 -9.90
C SER A 483 -21.11 16.79 -8.53
N GLY A 484 -19.91 16.22 -8.42
CA GLY A 484 -19.41 15.68 -7.15
C GLY A 484 -19.10 16.74 -6.08
N LYS A 485 -19.01 18.03 -6.46
CA LYS A 485 -18.65 19.12 -5.53
C LYS A 485 -19.80 19.58 -4.64
N SER A 486 -21.05 19.23 -4.96
CA SER A 486 -22.23 19.75 -4.28
C SER A 486 -23.35 18.70 -4.29
N VAL A 487 -23.19 17.69 -3.43
CA VAL A 487 -24.16 16.61 -3.26
C VAL A 487 -25.10 16.94 -2.10
N VAL A 488 -26.41 16.87 -2.35
CA VAL A 488 -27.45 16.97 -1.32
C VAL A 488 -28.21 15.64 -1.30
N ALA A 489 -28.15 14.95 -0.17
CA ALA A 489 -28.94 13.76 0.08
C ALA A 489 -30.27 14.14 0.76
N ILE A 490 -31.36 13.53 0.30
CA ILE A 490 -32.70 13.62 0.91
C ILE A 490 -33.11 12.23 1.41
N SER A 491 -33.76 12.19 2.57
CA SER A 491 -34.23 10.95 3.22
C SER A 491 -35.75 10.85 3.21
#